data_AF-A0A6F8ZDH3-F1
#
_entry.id   AF-A0A6F8ZDH3-F1
#
_cell.length_a   1.000
_cell.length_b   1.000
_cell.length_c   1.000
_cell.angle_alpha   90.00
_cell.angle_beta   90.00
_cell.angle_gamma   90.00
#
_symmetry.space_group_name_H-M   'P 1'
#
loop_
_entity.id
_entity.type
_entity.pdbx_description
1 polymer ?
#
loop_
_entity_poly.entity_id
_entity_poly.type
_entity_poly.pdbx_seq_one_letter_code
_entity_poly.pdbx_strand_id
1 'polypeptide(L)'
;MFDLNGTLATDGIIPPAVVEALKALNTILPVHILTAGTHGRLEEVARATGITPTLITDGRDKARHVRALDPAVAVGNGRNDVPMFRAARLAVAVIGTEGVNVSCLAAADIVVHSGLEAIDLLRFPQRLVATLRP
;
A
#
# COMPACT_ATOMS: atom_id res chain seq x y z
N MET A 1 0.66 2.60 5.14
CA MET A 1 1.26 3.32 4.00
C MET A 1 1.05 2.47 2.76
N PHE A 2 0.29 2.98 1.79
CA PHE A 2 0.01 2.27 0.54
C PHE A 2 0.63 3.03 -0.63
N ASP A 3 1.29 2.33 -1.53
CA ASP A 3 1.46 2.82 -2.90
C ASP A 3 0.10 2.83 -3.64
N LEU A 4 0.00 3.64 -4.70
CA LEU A 4 -1.22 3.75 -5.51
C LEU A 4 -1.24 2.76 -6.69
N ASN A 5 -0.38 2.94 -7.69
CA ASN A 5 -0.50 2.23 -8.98
C ASN A 5 0.23 0.89 -8.93
N GLY A 6 -0.39 -0.16 -9.44
CA GLY A 6 0.07 -1.54 -9.27
C GLY A 6 -0.20 -2.12 -7.88
N THR A 7 -0.74 -1.32 -6.96
CA THR A 7 -1.04 -1.70 -5.57
C THR A 7 -2.52 -1.56 -5.25
N LEU A 8 -3.03 -0.33 -5.15
CA LEU A 8 -4.46 -0.03 -4.89
C LEU A 8 -5.26 0.18 -6.18
N ALA A 9 -4.57 0.60 -7.25
CA ALA A 9 -5.12 0.96 -8.54
C ALA A 9 -4.39 0.25 -9.66
N THR A 10 -5.06 0.10 -10.80
CA THR A 10 -4.44 -0.21 -12.09
C THR A 10 -4.72 0.95 -13.04
N ASP A 11 -3.69 1.47 -13.71
CA ASP A 11 -3.80 2.64 -14.60
C ASP A 11 -4.47 3.87 -13.93
N GLY A 12 -4.26 4.04 -12.62
CA GLY A 12 -4.85 5.11 -11.82
C GLY A 12 -6.32 4.91 -11.43
N ILE A 13 -6.92 3.77 -11.75
CA ILE A 13 -8.31 3.43 -11.41
C ILE A 13 -8.34 2.52 -10.17
N ILE A 14 -8.95 3.01 -9.09
CA ILE A 14 -9.17 2.21 -7.88
C ILE A 14 -10.49 1.44 -8.01
N PRO A 15 -10.49 0.11 -7.86
CA PRO A 15 -11.73 -0.68 -7.86
C PRO A 15 -12.67 -0.27 -6.71
N PRO A 16 -14.01 -0.27 -6.92
CA PRO A 16 -14.97 0.10 -5.86
C PRO A 16 -14.82 -0.70 -4.56
N ALA A 17 -14.53 -2.00 -4.65
CA ALA A 17 -14.30 -2.83 -3.47
C ALA A 17 -13.07 -2.38 -2.66
N VAL A 18 -12.01 -1.90 -3.32
CA VAL A 18 -10.82 -1.35 -2.66
C VAL A 18 -11.16 -0.03 -1.97
N VAL A 19 -11.94 0.85 -2.62
CA VAL A 19 -12.40 2.10 -2.00
C VAL A 19 -13.15 1.84 -0.70
N GLU A 20 -14.13 0.94 -0.72
CA GLU A 20 -14.93 0.62 0.46
C GLU A 20 -14.10 -0.06 1.56
N ALA A 21 -13.15 -0.93 1.18
CA ALA A 21 -12.23 -1.55 2.12
C ALA A 21 -11.27 -0.52 2.75
N LEU A 22 -10.77 0.46 1.98
CA LEU A 22 -9.92 1.55 2.49
C LEU A 22 -10.69 2.43 3.49
N LYS A 23 -11.94 2.80 3.18
CA LYS A 23 -12.79 3.55 4.12
C LYS A 23 -12.98 2.78 5.41
N ALA A 24 -13.32 1.50 5.32
CA ALA A 24 -13.51 0.64 6.49
C ALA A 24 -12.22 0.47 7.29
N LEU A 25 -11.06 0.36 6.63
CA LEU A 25 -9.76 0.30 7.31
C LEU A 25 -9.43 1.63 8.00
N ASN A 26 -9.75 2.77 7.37
CA ASN A 26 -9.42 4.10 7.90
C ASN A 26 -10.19 4.46 9.19
N THR A 27 -11.25 3.71 9.55
CA THR A 27 -11.93 3.88 10.85
C THR A 27 -11.18 3.21 12.01
N ILE A 28 -10.28 2.29 11.73
CA ILE A 28 -9.53 1.50 12.73
C ILE A 28 -8.03 1.75 12.70
N LEU A 29 -7.47 2.14 11.55
CA LEU A 29 -6.06 2.42 11.36
C LEU A 29 -5.88 3.58 10.38
N PRO A 30 -5.10 4.64 10.73
CA PRO A 30 -4.86 5.75 9.80
C PRO A 30 -4.25 5.27 8.49
N VAL A 31 -4.94 5.56 7.38
CA VAL A 31 -4.50 5.18 6.04
C VAL A 31 -3.85 6.37 5.35
N HIS A 32 -2.66 6.12 4.79
CA HIS A 32 -1.91 7.07 4.00
C HIS A 32 -1.60 6.45 2.64
N ILE A 33 -1.88 7.19 1.56
CA ILE A 33 -1.57 6.82 0.17
C ILE A 33 -0.40 7.68 -0.31
N LEU A 34 0.66 7.05 -0.81
CA LEU A 34 1.86 7.69 -1.36
C LEU A 34 1.93 7.42 -2.86
N THR A 35 2.21 8.44 -3.67
CA THR A 35 2.24 8.27 -5.14
C THR A 35 3.09 9.33 -5.83
N ALA A 36 3.71 8.96 -6.96
CA ALA A 36 4.39 9.91 -7.83
C ALA A 36 3.43 10.70 -8.74
N GLY A 37 2.12 10.39 -8.72
CA GLY A 37 1.09 11.16 -9.44
C GLY A 37 1.02 10.94 -10.95
N THR A 38 1.60 9.86 -11.47
CA THR A 38 1.81 9.62 -12.90
C THR A 38 0.54 9.58 -13.77
N HIS A 39 -0.62 9.21 -13.21
CA HIS A 39 -1.87 9.04 -13.96
C HIS A 39 -2.86 10.21 -13.81
N GLY A 40 -2.53 11.27 -13.08
CA GLY A 40 -3.33 12.51 -13.01
C GLY A 40 -4.70 12.41 -12.31
N ARG A 41 -5.07 11.26 -11.72
CA ARG A 41 -6.40 11.03 -11.11
C ARG A 41 -6.44 11.21 -9.59
N LEU A 42 -5.56 12.02 -9.02
CA LEU A 42 -5.42 12.12 -7.56
C LEU A 42 -6.65 12.71 -6.88
N GLU A 43 -7.33 13.65 -7.53
CA GLU A 43 -8.57 14.24 -7.01
C GLU A 43 -9.73 13.24 -6.98
N GLU A 44 -9.80 12.35 -7.97
CA GLU A 44 -10.81 11.28 -8.01
C GLU A 44 -10.57 10.28 -6.88
N VAL A 45 -9.31 9.89 -6.67
CA VAL A 45 -8.91 9.02 -5.55
C VAL A 45 -9.27 9.65 -4.21
N ALA A 46 -8.93 10.93 -4.01
CA ALA A 46 -9.23 11.65 -2.78
C ALA A 46 -10.75 11.71 -2.52
N ARG A 47 -11.54 12.02 -3.55
CA ARG A 47 -13.00 12.11 -3.45
C ARG A 47 -13.64 10.75 -3.17
N ALA A 48 -13.17 9.69 -3.82
CA ALA A 48 -13.72 8.36 -3.67
C ALA A 48 -13.41 7.76 -2.29
N THR A 49 -12.17 7.91 -1.83
CA THR A 49 -11.67 7.26 -0.60
C THR A 49 -11.80 8.13 0.65
N GLY A 50 -11.89 9.46 0.50
CA GLY A 50 -11.74 10.41 1.60
C GLY A 50 -10.30 10.60 2.09
N ILE A 51 -9.32 10.02 1.38
CA ILE A 51 -7.89 10.05 1.74
C ILE A 51 -7.14 10.84 0.68
N THR A 52 -6.57 11.98 1.06
CA THR A 52 -5.74 12.80 0.16
C THR A 52 -4.40 12.11 -0.12
N PRO A 53 -4.10 11.71 -1.38
CA PRO A 53 -2.80 11.12 -1.70
C PRO A 53 -1.66 12.12 -1.47
N THR A 54 -0.57 11.65 -0.88
CA THR A 54 0.66 12.43 -0.71
C THR A 54 1.57 12.21 -1.92
N LEU A 55 1.94 13.31 -2.59
CA LEU A 55 2.91 13.29 -3.67
C LEU A 55 4.32 13.02 -3.13
N ILE A 56 5.02 12.09 -3.76
CA ILE A 56 6.42 11.74 -3.46
C ILE A 56 7.28 11.84 -4.71
N THR A 57 8.57 12.12 -4.54
CA THR A 57 9.52 12.22 -5.65
C THR A 57 10.18 10.87 -5.95
N ASP A 58 10.63 10.17 -4.91
CA ASP A 58 11.33 8.89 -5.04
C ASP A 58 11.06 7.94 -3.85
N GLY A 59 11.68 6.77 -3.89
CA GLY A 59 11.52 5.78 -2.81
C GLY A 59 12.10 6.22 -1.46
N ARG A 60 13.08 7.13 -1.43
CA ARG A 60 13.62 7.67 -0.16
C ARG A 60 12.60 8.56 0.52
N ASP A 61 11.80 9.30 -0.25
CA ASP A 61 10.67 10.06 0.28
C ASP A 61 9.66 9.13 0.95
N LYS A 62 9.28 8.02 0.28
CA LYS A 62 8.38 7.01 0.88
C LYS A 62 8.93 6.47 2.20
N ALA A 63 10.22 6.15 2.26
CA ALA A 63 10.86 5.69 3.50
C ALA A 63 10.84 6.76 4.62
N ARG A 64 10.98 8.05 4.29
CA ARG A 64 10.85 9.13 5.30
C ARG A 64 9.43 9.19 5.87
N HIS A 65 8.41 9.08 5.03
CA HIS A 65 7.01 9.04 5.50
C HIS A 65 6.73 7.85 6.41
N VAL A 66 7.24 6.67 6.08
CA VAL A 66 7.10 5.46 6.91
C VAL A 66 7.76 5.65 8.27
N ARG A 67 9.02 6.12 8.31
CA ARG A 67 9.76 6.35 9.56
C ARG A 67 9.10 7.39 10.46
N ALA A 68 8.42 8.38 9.88
CA ALA A 68 7.72 9.41 10.65
C ALA A 68 6.49 8.87 11.41
N LEU A 69 5.97 7.70 11.05
CA LEU A 69 4.81 7.07 11.70
C LEU A 69 5.13 5.72 12.36
N ASP A 70 6.41 5.40 12.59
CA ASP A 70 6.83 4.12 13.13
C ASP A 70 6.16 3.80 14.48
N PRO A 71 5.46 2.67 14.66
CA PRO A 71 5.34 1.53 13.73
C PRO A 71 4.35 1.75 12.59
N ALA A 72 4.77 1.41 11.36
CA ALA A 72 3.94 1.48 10.17
C ALA A 72 3.96 0.18 9.34
N VAL A 73 2.83 -0.11 8.69
CA VAL A 73 2.72 -1.14 7.65
C VAL A 73 2.92 -0.48 6.28
N ALA A 74 3.73 -1.09 5.42
CA ALA A 74 3.92 -0.70 4.03
C ALA A 74 3.29 -1.71 3.07
N VAL A 75 2.60 -1.21 2.05
CA VAL A 75 2.01 -2.01 0.99
C VAL A 75 2.39 -1.41 -0.36
N GLY A 76 2.90 -2.23 -1.27
CA GLY A 76 3.43 -1.76 -2.56
C GLY A 76 3.75 -2.90 -3.53
N ASN A 77 4.17 -2.54 -4.74
CA ASN A 77 4.59 -3.50 -5.77
C ASN A 77 5.86 -3.07 -6.54
N GLY A 78 6.23 -1.80 -6.47
CA GLY A 78 7.23 -1.17 -7.33
C GLY A 78 8.65 -1.20 -6.77
N ARG A 79 9.64 -0.98 -7.64
CA ARG A 79 11.05 -0.84 -7.22
C ARG A 79 11.26 0.32 -6.25
N ASN A 80 10.48 1.39 -6.40
CA ASN A 80 10.50 2.57 -5.52
C ASN A 80 9.88 2.30 -4.13
N ASP A 81 9.22 1.16 -3.92
CA ASP A 81 8.67 0.78 -2.61
C ASP A 81 9.69 0.10 -1.70
N VAL A 82 10.76 -0.47 -2.27
CA VAL A 82 11.82 -1.18 -1.52
C VAL A 82 12.34 -0.38 -0.32
N PRO A 83 12.64 0.93 -0.43
CA PRO A 83 13.11 1.69 0.73
C PRO A 83 12.03 1.85 1.82
N MET A 84 10.75 1.95 1.44
CA MET A 84 9.63 2.00 2.38
C MET A 84 9.42 0.64 3.06
N PHE A 85 9.53 -0.47 2.33
CA PHE A 85 9.42 -1.83 2.89
C PHE A 85 10.46 -2.08 3.97
N ARG A 86 11.72 -1.74 3.69
CA ARG A 86 12.82 -1.88 4.66
C ARG A 86 12.68 -1.00 5.90
N ALA A 87 11.87 0.05 5.83
CA ALA A 87 11.61 0.95 6.95
C ALA A 87 10.35 0.58 7.73
N ALA A 88 9.50 -0.29 7.19
CA ALA A 88 8.23 -0.66 7.80
C ALA A 88 8.40 -1.80 8.80
N ARG A 89 7.48 -1.88 9.76
CA ARG A 89 7.43 -2.99 10.72
C ARG A 89 6.83 -4.26 10.12
N LEU A 90 6.02 -4.09 9.09
CA LEU A 90 5.41 -5.12 8.25
C LEU A 90 5.36 -4.60 6.80
N ALA A 91 5.85 -5.40 5.86
CA ALA A 91 5.83 -5.11 4.44
C ALA A 91 5.00 -6.15 3.67
N VAL A 92 4.02 -5.68 2.90
CA VAL A 92 3.15 -6.53 2.08
C VAL A 92 3.32 -6.19 0.61
N ALA A 93 3.86 -7.13 -0.17
CA ALA A 93 3.94 -7.01 -1.62
C ALA A 93 2.62 -7.40 -2.28
N VAL A 94 2.16 -6.57 -3.22
CA VAL A 94 1.02 -6.88 -4.09
C VAL A 94 1.54 -7.31 -5.46
N ILE A 95 1.15 -8.50 -5.93
CA ILE A 95 1.49 -8.96 -7.28
C ILE A 95 0.73 -8.14 -8.32
N GLY A 96 -0.58 -7.96 -8.13
CA GLY A 96 -1.42 -7.16 -9.01
C GLY A 96 -1.45 -7.64 -10.47
N THR A 97 -2.01 -6.80 -11.33
CA THR A 97 -2.07 -7.03 -12.79
C THR A 97 -0.84 -6.49 -13.52
N GLU A 98 -0.14 -5.52 -12.93
CA GLU A 98 1.09 -4.91 -13.45
C GLU A 98 2.34 -5.74 -13.12
N GLY A 99 2.19 -6.79 -12.32
CA GLY A 99 3.29 -7.54 -11.75
C GLY A 99 3.96 -6.81 -10.57
N VAL A 100 4.91 -7.50 -9.96
CA VAL A 100 5.69 -7.00 -8.82
C VAL A 100 7.17 -6.99 -9.16
N ASN A 101 7.86 -5.93 -8.78
CA ASN A 101 9.30 -5.85 -8.93
C ASN A 101 9.97 -6.91 -8.04
N VAL A 102 10.89 -7.71 -8.60
CA VAL A 102 11.58 -8.79 -7.88
C VAL A 102 12.26 -8.31 -6.60
N SER A 103 12.86 -7.10 -6.59
CA SER A 103 13.48 -6.56 -5.38
C SER A 103 12.47 -6.11 -4.33
N CYS A 104 11.26 -5.68 -4.74
CA CYS A 104 10.15 -5.36 -3.84
C CYS A 104 9.61 -6.65 -3.21
N LEU A 105 9.38 -7.68 -4.04
CA LEU A 105 8.98 -9.01 -3.60
C LEU A 105 9.95 -9.59 -2.56
N ALA A 106 11.25 -9.54 -2.84
CA ALA A 106 12.28 -10.05 -1.93
C ALA A 106 12.44 -9.25 -0.63
N ALA A 107 11.89 -8.04 -0.56
CA ALA A 107 11.93 -7.19 0.64
C ALA A 107 10.65 -7.26 1.47
N ALA A 108 9.64 -8.04 1.05
CA ALA A 108 8.35 -8.16 1.72
C ALA A 108 8.34 -9.28 2.76
N ASP A 109 7.49 -9.12 3.78
CA ASP A 109 7.19 -10.18 4.76
C ASP A 109 6.04 -11.07 4.27
N ILE A 110 5.06 -10.50 3.56
CA ILE A 110 3.91 -11.20 3.00
C ILE A 110 3.72 -10.80 1.54
N VAL A 111 3.26 -11.73 0.71
CA VAL A 111 2.91 -11.50 -0.69
C VAL A 111 1.43 -11.84 -0.89
N VAL A 112 0.69 -10.97 -1.57
CA VAL A 112 -0.74 -11.16 -1.90
C VAL A 112 -1.00 -10.88 -3.38
N HIS A 113 -2.15 -11.32 -3.88
CA HIS A 113 -2.51 -11.12 -5.29
C HIS A 113 -3.03 -9.72 -5.57
N SER A 114 -3.74 -9.09 -4.63
CA SER A 114 -4.42 -7.81 -4.86
C SER A 114 -4.32 -6.82 -3.70
N GLY A 115 -4.50 -5.53 -3.99
CA GLY A 115 -4.59 -4.49 -2.96
C GLY A 115 -5.76 -4.71 -1.99
N LEU A 116 -6.86 -5.31 -2.45
CA LEU A 116 -7.98 -5.66 -1.58
C LEU A 116 -7.57 -6.70 -0.53
N GLU A 117 -6.84 -7.74 -0.94
CA GLU A 117 -6.31 -8.75 -0.01
C GLU A 117 -5.34 -8.12 1.00
N ALA A 118 -4.47 -7.20 0.56
CA ALA A 118 -3.55 -6.49 1.46
C ALA A 118 -4.31 -5.69 2.53
N ILE A 119 -5.37 -4.97 2.14
CA ILE A 119 -6.23 -4.23 3.07
C ILE A 119 -6.93 -5.19 4.03
N ASP A 120 -7.44 -6.31 3.51
CA ASP A 120 -8.14 -7.31 4.30
C ASP A 120 -7.25 -8.00 5.34
N LEU A 121 -5.94 -8.18 5.08
CA LEU A 121 -5.00 -8.64 6.10
C LEU A 121 -4.99 -7.72 7.32
N LEU A 122 -5.14 -6.40 7.12
CA LEU A 122 -5.18 -5.41 8.20
C LEU A 122 -6.54 -5.32 8.88
N ARG A 123 -7.63 -5.50 8.13
CA ARG A 123 -9.00 -5.54 8.67
C ARG A 123 -9.28 -6.83 9.45
N PHE A 124 -8.61 -7.93 9.09
CA PHE A 124 -8.78 -9.25 9.68
C PHE A 124 -7.43 -9.78 10.19
N PRO A 125 -6.86 -9.21 11.26
CA PRO A 125 -5.47 -9.44 11.67
C PRO A 125 -5.15 -10.88 12.07
N GLN A 126 -6.15 -11.73 12.34
CA GLN A 126 -5.93 -13.17 12.54
C GLN A 126 -5.28 -13.84 11.31
N ARG A 127 -5.50 -13.31 10.10
CA ARG A 127 -4.84 -13.77 8.87
C ARG A 127 -3.33 -13.47 8.88
N LEU A 128 -2.92 -12.34 9.46
CA LEU A 128 -1.51 -12.01 9.67
C LEU A 128 -0.86 -12.99 10.65
N VAL A 129 -1.52 -13.27 11.78
CA VAL A 129 -1.03 -14.24 12.78
C VAL A 129 -0.86 -15.62 12.16
N ALA A 130 -1.83 -16.08 11.37
CA ALA A 130 -1.75 -17.37 10.69
C ALA A 130 -0.56 -17.47 9.72
N THR A 131 -0.18 -16.36 9.09
CA THR A 131 0.90 -16.29 8.09
C THR A 131 2.28 -16.10 8.72
N LEU A 132 2.38 -15.32 9.80
CA LEU A 132 3.66 -14.85 10.37
C LEU A 132 4.09 -15.59 11.65
N ARG A 133 3.23 -16.43 12.24
CA ARG A 133 3.64 -17.25 13.40
C ARG A 133 4.79 -18.21 13.00
N PRO A 134 5.74 -18.48 13.91
CA PRO A 134 6.81 -19.46 13.68
C PRO A 134 6.29 -20.89 13.59
#